data_AF-A0A662M2J9-F1
#
_entry.id   AF-A0A662M2J9-F1
#
_cell.length_a   1.000
_cell.length_b   1.000
_cell.length_c   1.000
_cell.angle_alpha   90.00
_cell.angle_beta   90.00
_cell.angle_gamma   90.00
#
_symmetry.space_group_name_H-M   'P 1'
#
loop_
_entity.id
_entity.type
_entity.pdbx_description
1 polymer ?
#
loop_
_entity_poly.entity_id
_entity_poly.type
_entity_poly.pdbx_seq_one_letter_code
_entity_poly.pdbx_strand_id
1 'polypeptide(L)' 'MALPLDVLEKSVNRRLSLLLKDGRTMEGRLSGFDEYMNLVLEDVEETKDDTKR' A
#
# COMPACT_ATOMS: atom_id res chain seq x y z
N MET A 1 13.66 -17.55 0.73
CA MET A 1 12.40 -16.92 1.18
C MET A 1 12.66 -15.44 1.33
N ALA A 2 11.79 -14.57 0.86
CA ALA A 2 11.91 -13.13 1.09
C ALA A 2 11.17 -12.77 2.37
N LEU A 3 11.77 -11.96 3.25
CA LEU A 3 11.06 -11.41 4.40
C LEU A 3 10.10 -10.30 3.92
N PRO A 4 9.00 -10.03 4.65
CA PRO A 4 8.05 -8.98 4.26
C PRO A 4 8.70 -7.61 4.02
N LEU A 5 9.66 -7.22 4.87
CA LEU A 5 10.39 -5.96 4.71
C LEU A 5 11.31 -5.97 3.48
N ASP A 6 11.94 -7.10 3.13
CA ASP A 6 12.75 -7.22 1.91
C ASP A 6 11.90 -7.03 0.65
N VAL A 7 10.63 -7.42 0.69
CA VAL A 7 9.68 -7.22 -0.41
C VAL A 7 9.32 -5.74 -0.54
N LEU A 8 9.08 -5.05 0.59
CA LEU A 8 8.80 -3.62 0.62
C LEU A 8 10.01 -2.80 0.14
N GLU A 9 11.22 -3.16 0.55
CA GLU A 9 12.46 -2.52 0.10
C GLU A 9 12.59 -2.56 -1.43
N LYS A 10 12.31 -3.71 -2.05
CA LYS A 10 12.33 -3.88 -3.51
C LYS A 10 11.16 -3.19 -4.22
N SER A 11 10.15 -2.77 -3.47
CA SER A 11 8.93 -2.14 -3.97
C SER A 11 8.93 -0.61 -3.86
N VAL A 12 9.95 -0.01 -3.24
CA VAL A 12 10.13 1.45 -3.23
C VAL A 12 10.17 2.00 -4.66
N ASN A 13 9.54 3.15 -4.88
CA ASN A 13 9.30 3.78 -6.18
C ASN A 13 8.39 2.98 -7.13
N ARG A 14 7.71 1.92 -6.67
CA ARG A 14 6.70 1.19 -7.44
C ARG A 14 5.29 1.53 -6.98
N ARG A 15 4.32 1.39 -7.87
CA ARG A 15 2.90 1.53 -7.55
C ARG A 15 2.41 0.28 -6.81
N LEU A 16 1.74 0.47 -5.69
CA LEU A 16 1.15 -0.55 -4.84
C LEU A 16 -0.36 -0.33 -4.76
N SER A 17 -1.08 -1.41 -4.46
CA SER A 17 -2.49 -1.38 -4.08
C SER A 17 -2.61 -1.92 -2.65
N LEU A 18 -3.22 -1.14 -1.76
CA LEU A 18 -3.40 -1.46 -0.35
C LEU A 18 -4.89 -1.60 -0.03
N LEU A 19 -5.28 -2.75 0.50
CA LEU A 19 -6.61 -2.95 1.09
C LEU A 19 -6.57 -2.60 2.57
N LEU A 20 -7.33 -1.58 2.96
CA LEU A 20 -7.49 -1.15 4.35
C LEU A 20 -8.58 -1.95 5.06
N LYS A 21 -8.52 -1.99 6.39
CA LYS A 21 -9.47 -2.76 7.23
C LYS A 21 -10.92 -2.28 7.11
N ASP A 22 -11.13 -1.04 6.73
CA ASP A 22 -12.44 -0.44 6.51
C ASP A 22 -13.01 -0.70 5.10
N GLY A 23 -12.32 -1.52 4.29
CA GLY A 23 -12.74 -1.91 2.96
C GLY A 23 -12.36 -0.93 1.86
N ARG A 24 -11.57 0.11 2.17
CA ARG A 24 -11.02 1.01 1.16
C ARG A 24 -9.80 0.42 0.49
N THR A 25 -9.62 0.74 -0.78
CA THR A 25 -8.41 0.44 -1.54
C THR A 25 -7.66 1.74 -1.80
N MET A 26 -6.36 1.76 -1.50
CA MET A 26 -5.46 2.87 -1.84
C MET A 26 -4.46 2.42 -2.89
N GLU A 27 -4.37 3.13 -4.01
CA GLU A 27 -3.37 2.88 -5.04
C GLU A 27 -2.41 4.06 -5.17
N GLY A 28 -1.11 3.83 -4.97
CA GLY A 28 -0.11 4.90 -4.99
C GLY A 28 1.32 4.38 -5.06
N ARG A 29 2.29 5.28 -5.25
CA ARG A 29 3.72 4.94 -5.32
C ARG A 29 4.31 4.87 -3.91
N LEU A 30 4.97 3.77 -3.55
CA LEU A 30 5.68 3.65 -2.27
C LEU A 30 6.93 4.55 -2.24
N SER A 31 6.97 5.54 -1.36
CA SER A 31 8.15 6.40 -1.16
C SER A 31 8.96 6.05 0.09
N GLY A 32 8.37 5.38 1.07
CA GLY A 32 9.08 4.93 2.27
C GLY A 32 8.25 3.99 3.16
N PHE A 33 8.92 3.30 4.07
CA PHE A 33 8.31 2.42 5.07
C PHE A 33 9.20 2.28 6.32
N ASP A 34 8.66 1.74 7.40
CA ASP A 34 9.39 1.43 8.63
C ASP A 34 9.25 -0.05 9.07
N GLU A 35 9.90 -0.42 10.17
CA GLU A 35 9.86 -1.77 10.73
C GLU A 35 8.46 -2.21 11.22
N TYR A 36 7.55 -1.25 11.45
CA TYR A 36 6.17 -1.49 11.86
C TYR A 36 5.21 -1.59 10.66
N MET A 37 5.73 -1.54 9.43
CA MET A 37 4.96 -1.51 8.17
C MET A 37 4.04 -0.29 8.05
N ASN A 38 4.40 0.84 8.67
CA ASN A 38 3.83 2.11 8.24
C ASN A 38 4.38 2.41 6.83
N LEU A 39 3.51 2.90 5.94
CA LEU A 39 3.83 3.13 4.53
C LEU A 39 3.59 4.60 4.20
N VAL A 40 4.52 5.21 3.48
CA VAL A 40 4.36 6.53 2.88
C VAL A 40 4.12 6.33 1.39
N LEU A 41 2.98 6.82 0.90
CA LEU A 41 2.60 6.75 -0.51
C LEU A 41 2.51 8.14 -1.13
N GLU A 42 2.88 8.23 -2.40
CA GLU A 42 2.72 9.42 -3.25
C GLU A 42 1.76 9.11 -4.40
N ASP A 43 1.17 10.16 -5.01
CA ASP A 43 0.24 10.06 -6.15
C ASP A 43 -0.91 9.05 -5.90
N VAL A 44 -1.55 9.16 -4.72
CA VAL A 44 -2.53 8.19 -4.22
C VAL A 44 -3.93 8.44 -4.77
N GLU A 45 -4.58 7.39 -5.24
CA GLU A 45 -6.01 7.31 -5.52
C GLU A 45 -6.70 6.40 -4.49
N GLU A 46 -7.80 6.87 -3.90
CA GLU A 46 -8.60 6.11 -2.94
C GLU A 46 -9.90 5.65 -3.60
N THR A 47 -10.21 4.36 -3.50
CA THR A 47 -11.49 3.79 -3.92
C THR A 47 -12.18 3.13 -2.73
N LYS A 48 -13.46 3.38 -2.57
CA LYS A 48 -14.30 2.66 -1.61
C LYS A 48 -15.22 1.74 -2.39
N ASP A 49 -15.17 0.45 -2.07
CA ASP A 49 -16.07 -0.52 -2.68
C ASP A 49 -17.48 -0.31 -2.10
N ASP A 50 -18.28 0.51 -2.77
CA ASP A 50 -19.68 0.80 -2.40
C ASP A 50 -20.63 -0.34 -2.83
N THR A 51 -20.06 -1.46 -3.26
CA THR A 51 -20.78 -2.64 -3.75
C THR A 51 -21.25 -3.55 -2.60
N LYS A 52 -21.99 -2.98 -1.65
CA LYS A 52 -22.98 -3.71 -0.85
C LYS A 52 -24.34 -3.10 -1.10
N ARG A 53 -24.93 -3.44 -2.25
CA ARG A 53 -26.38 -3.42 -2.44
C ARG A 53 -26.95 -4.75 -1.98
#